data_AF-A0A1D2SKI3-F1
#
_entry.id   AF-A0A1D2SKI3-F1
#
_cell.length_a   1.000
_cell.length_b   1.000
_cell.length_c   1.000
_cell.angle_alpha   90.00
_cell.angle_beta   90.00
_cell.angle_gamma   90.00
#
_symmetry.space_group_name_H-M   'P 1'
#
loop_
_entity.id
_entity.type
_entity.pdbx_description
1 polymer ?
#
loop_
_entity_poly.entity_id
_entity_poly.type
_entity_poly.pdbx_seq_one_letter_code
_entity_poly.pdbx_strand_id
1 'polypeptide(L)'
;MHKVLAHRCSVLLAASALLVGAAPSLAAPDWDIVGIRLGMTPAQARAALLAHAPKAEVTEFTRQFSFNDGVKDQQLPGFLGSIIARQGPTPGKSETLEVMFSAPPMEQRVIRVMRTLTMYNDPLPLERAVASLRQKYGKPSAVMESHTAMGNTSRWVEAGKTVCGNTAANSQDAREAPQVDNSPSGLGHYKAWHQRKLAPADASNCSAALVVNLVTVAPRNPLVREMKFVMTDPGHAVPAMQAAAKQIADLQAQARKVRQNSGPVPKL
;
A
#
# COMPACT_ATOMS: atom_id res chain seq x y z
N MET A 1 0.10 -76.14 37.04
CA MET A 1 -0.79 -74.94 37.11
C MET A 1 0.00 -73.74 36.58
N HIS A 2 -0.37 -73.28 35.39
CA HIS A 2 0.22 -72.12 34.73
C HIS A 2 -0.26 -70.81 35.35
N LYS A 3 0.61 -69.80 35.41
CA LYS A 3 0.25 -68.38 35.19
C LYS A 3 1.48 -67.63 34.67
N VAL A 4 1.41 -67.34 33.37
CA VAL A 4 2.29 -66.47 32.60
C VAL A 4 1.94 -65.02 32.93
N LEU A 5 2.92 -64.18 33.26
CA LEU A 5 2.75 -62.73 33.36
C LEU A 5 3.25 -62.11 32.06
N ALA A 6 2.31 -61.56 31.30
CA ALA A 6 2.56 -60.74 30.12
C ALA A 6 2.53 -59.24 30.50
N HIS A 7 3.01 -58.42 29.55
CA HIS A 7 2.88 -56.95 29.44
C HIS A 7 4.08 -56.14 29.98
N ARG A 8 4.61 -55.14 29.27
CA ARG A 8 4.26 -54.49 27.99
C ARG A 8 5.50 -53.75 27.49
N CYS A 9 5.85 -53.95 26.22
CA CYS A 9 6.91 -53.22 25.53
C CYS A 9 6.29 -51.95 24.91
N SER A 10 6.62 -50.78 25.44
CA SER A 10 6.16 -49.50 24.88
C SER A 10 7.15 -49.04 23.81
N VAL A 11 6.76 -49.17 22.55
CA VAL A 11 7.47 -48.58 21.40
C VAL A 11 7.15 -47.08 21.37
N LEU A 12 8.16 -46.24 21.57
CA LEU A 12 8.06 -44.80 21.35
C LEU A 12 8.25 -44.49 19.86
N LEU A 13 7.16 -44.11 19.19
CA LEU A 13 7.16 -43.53 17.85
C LEU A 13 7.61 -42.06 17.94
N ALA A 14 8.81 -41.77 17.44
CA ALA A 14 9.29 -40.40 17.27
C ALA A 14 8.64 -39.77 16.03
N ALA A 15 7.63 -38.93 16.22
CA ALA A 15 7.05 -38.11 15.17
C ALA A 15 8.00 -36.94 14.85
N SER A 16 8.64 -36.99 13.68
CA SER A 16 9.43 -35.88 13.14
C SER A 16 8.48 -34.80 12.60
N ALA A 17 8.36 -33.69 13.33
CA ALA A 17 7.61 -32.53 12.87
C ALA A 17 8.45 -31.75 11.82
N LEU A 18 7.97 -31.76 10.57
CA LEU A 18 8.46 -30.87 9.51
C LEU A 18 8.05 -29.44 9.85
N LEU A 19 9.00 -28.64 10.35
CA LEU A 19 8.87 -27.19 10.44
C LEU A 19 8.87 -26.61 9.03
N VAL A 20 7.68 -26.40 8.47
CA VAL A 20 7.48 -25.49 7.35
C VAL A 20 7.82 -24.11 7.86
N GLY A 21 9.00 -23.61 7.47
CA GLY A 21 9.42 -22.24 7.71
C GLY A 21 8.51 -21.29 6.93
N ALA A 22 7.42 -20.85 7.56
CA ALA A 22 6.74 -19.64 7.13
C ALA A 22 7.75 -18.49 7.31
N ALA A 23 8.27 -17.96 6.21
CA ALA A 23 9.01 -16.71 6.24
C ALA A 23 8.15 -15.70 7.03
N PRO A 24 8.73 -14.94 7.97
CA PRO A 24 7.98 -13.90 8.65
C PRO A 24 7.43 -12.96 7.57
N SER A 25 6.12 -12.99 7.38
CA SER A 25 5.42 -11.91 6.71
C SER A 25 5.80 -10.67 7.50
N LEU A 26 6.63 -9.79 6.91
CA LEU A 26 7.00 -8.52 7.52
C LEU A 26 5.69 -7.76 7.72
N ALA A 27 5.14 -7.85 8.92
CA ALA A 27 3.86 -7.25 9.25
C ALA A 27 4.00 -5.73 9.06
N ALA A 28 3.11 -5.16 8.25
CA ALA A 28 3.02 -3.72 8.12
C ALA A 28 2.79 -3.09 9.52
N PRO A 29 3.16 -1.81 9.72
CA PRO A 29 2.87 -1.10 10.96
C PRO A 29 1.38 -1.23 11.35
N ASP A 30 1.08 -1.32 12.65
CA ASP A 30 -0.31 -1.43 13.15
C ASP A 30 -1.12 -0.12 13.04
N TRP A 31 -0.71 0.81 12.16
CA TRP A 31 -1.51 1.99 11.88
C TRP A 31 -2.71 1.64 11.01
N ASP A 32 -3.85 2.20 11.36
CA ASP A 32 -5.05 2.16 10.55
C ASP A 32 -5.52 3.57 10.17
N ILE A 33 -6.12 3.69 9.00
CA ILE A 33 -6.98 4.82 8.66
C ILE A 33 -8.41 4.27 8.66
N VAL A 34 -9.20 4.64 9.68
CA VAL A 34 -10.61 4.22 9.87
C VAL A 34 -10.81 2.70 9.85
N GLY A 35 -9.90 1.97 10.48
CA GLY A 35 -9.89 0.51 10.52
C GLY A 35 -9.21 -0.15 9.31
N ILE A 36 -8.82 0.61 8.28
CA ILE A 36 -8.15 0.08 7.08
C ILE A 36 -6.63 0.12 7.31
N ARG A 37 -5.98 -1.04 7.21
CA ARG A 37 -4.53 -1.21 7.39
C ARG A 37 -3.84 -1.59 6.09
N LEU A 38 -2.55 -1.27 5.99
CA LEU A 38 -1.66 -1.82 4.95
C LEU A 38 -1.64 -3.36 5.06
N GLY A 39 -1.50 -4.05 3.93
CA GLY A 39 -1.45 -5.51 3.89
C GLY A 39 -2.81 -6.22 3.94
N MET A 40 -3.92 -5.52 4.22
CA MET A 40 -5.28 -6.08 4.16
C MET A 40 -5.60 -6.62 2.77
N THR A 41 -6.38 -7.68 2.69
CA THR A 41 -6.93 -8.15 1.41
C THR A 41 -8.03 -7.21 0.90
N PRO A 42 -8.39 -7.26 -0.40
CA PRO A 42 -9.55 -6.53 -0.93
C PRO A 42 -10.85 -6.71 -0.12
N ALA A 43 -11.14 -7.93 0.33
CA ALA A 43 -12.32 -8.23 1.12
C ALA A 43 -12.28 -7.57 2.51
N GLN A 44 -11.13 -7.65 3.20
CA GLN A 44 -10.94 -7.03 4.50
C GLN A 44 -11.04 -5.50 4.43
N ALA A 45 -10.40 -4.90 3.42
CA ALA A 45 -10.43 -3.45 3.23
C ALA A 45 -11.84 -2.95 2.91
N ARG A 46 -12.59 -3.67 2.05
CA ARG A 46 -14.00 -3.37 1.78
C ARG A 46 -14.85 -3.44 3.06
N ALA A 47 -14.67 -4.49 3.86
CA ALA A 47 -15.42 -4.64 5.10
C ALA A 47 -15.15 -3.49 6.09
N ALA A 48 -13.87 -3.13 6.28
CA ALA A 48 -13.50 -1.99 7.12
C ALA A 48 -14.07 -0.65 6.60
N LEU A 49 -14.03 -0.45 5.28
CA LEU A 49 -14.58 0.73 4.64
C LEU A 49 -16.09 0.85 4.81
N LEU A 50 -16.84 -0.25 4.63
CA LEU A 50 -18.29 -0.27 4.84
C LEU A 50 -18.68 -0.12 6.32
N ALA A 51 -17.84 -0.62 7.24
CA ALA A 51 -18.05 -0.44 8.67
C ALA A 51 -17.89 1.03 9.10
N HIS A 52 -16.92 1.75 8.54
CA HIS A 52 -16.72 3.18 8.80
C HIS A 52 -17.76 4.06 8.10
N ALA A 53 -18.07 3.75 6.84
CA ALA A 53 -18.88 4.60 5.97
C ALA A 53 -20.03 3.81 5.30
N PRO A 54 -21.01 3.33 6.06
CA PRO A 54 -22.07 2.44 5.56
C PRO A 54 -23.00 3.10 4.53
N LYS A 55 -23.00 4.44 4.46
CA LYS A 55 -23.81 5.24 3.53
C LYS A 55 -22.97 5.92 2.45
N ALA A 56 -21.68 5.59 2.32
CA ALA A 56 -20.84 6.17 1.29
C ALA A 56 -21.24 5.70 -0.10
N GLU A 57 -21.07 6.59 -1.08
CA GLU A 57 -21.00 6.19 -2.48
C GLU A 57 -19.66 5.48 -2.70
N VAL A 58 -19.71 4.19 -3.04
CA VAL A 58 -18.52 3.36 -3.25
C VAL A 58 -18.35 3.08 -4.74
N THR A 59 -17.18 3.40 -5.28
CA THR A 59 -16.77 3.12 -6.65
C THR A 59 -15.56 2.19 -6.66
N GLU A 60 -15.61 1.15 -7.47
CA GLU A 60 -14.50 0.24 -7.69
C GLU A 60 -13.82 0.51 -9.03
N PHE A 61 -12.50 0.57 -9.02
CA PHE A 61 -11.70 0.78 -10.20
C PHE A 61 -10.94 -0.49 -10.50
N THR A 62 -11.34 -1.17 -11.57
CA THR A 62 -10.62 -2.31 -12.12
C THR A 62 -9.51 -1.82 -13.05
N ARG A 63 -8.43 -2.61 -13.14
CA ARG A 63 -7.31 -2.38 -14.05
C ARG A 63 -7.02 -3.64 -14.83
N GLN A 64 -6.48 -3.47 -16.03
CA GLN A 64 -6.09 -4.54 -16.92
C GLN A 64 -4.76 -4.17 -17.56
N PHE A 65 -3.83 -5.11 -17.60
CA PHE A 65 -2.58 -4.95 -18.33
C PHE A 65 -2.69 -5.61 -19.70
N SER A 66 -1.85 -5.17 -20.63
CA SER A 66 -1.67 -5.79 -21.93
C SER A 66 -0.20 -6.01 -22.24
N PHE A 67 0.07 -6.91 -23.18
CA PHE A 67 1.38 -7.09 -23.79
C PHE A 67 1.22 -7.26 -25.31
N ASN A 68 2.26 -6.91 -26.07
CA ASN A 68 2.22 -7.01 -27.51
C ASN A 68 2.89 -8.30 -27.99
N ASP A 69 2.15 -9.17 -28.66
CA ASP A 69 2.68 -10.44 -29.17
C ASP A 69 3.56 -10.29 -30.44
N GLY A 70 3.79 -9.06 -30.90
CA GLY A 70 4.49 -8.69 -32.12
C GLY A 70 3.56 -8.29 -33.28
N VAL A 71 2.24 -8.42 -33.13
CA VAL A 71 1.23 -8.03 -34.13
C VAL A 71 0.06 -7.32 -33.47
N LYS A 72 -0.46 -7.88 -32.36
CA LYS A 72 -1.59 -7.32 -31.62
C LYS A 72 -1.31 -7.30 -30.13
N ASP A 73 -2.06 -6.44 -29.45
CA ASP A 73 -2.09 -6.43 -28.00
C ASP A 73 -2.97 -7.56 -27.48
N GLN A 74 -2.45 -8.23 -26.46
CA GLN A 74 -3.09 -9.31 -25.73
C GLN A 74 -3.37 -8.81 -24.32
N GLN A 75 -4.59 -9.00 -23.85
CA GLN A 75 -5.01 -8.53 -22.54
C GLN A 75 -4.78 -9.61 -21.48
N LEU A 76 -4.23 -9.23 -20.33
CA LEU A 76 -4.21 -10.06 -19.12
C LEU A 76 -5.59 -10.02 -18.44
N PRO A 77 -5.89 -10.93 -17.51
CA PRO A 77 -7.06 -10.80 -16.66
C PRO A 77 -7.08 -9.46 -15.92
N GLY A 78 -8.26 -8.83 -15.83
CA GLY A 78 -8.45 -7.64 -15.01
C GLY A 78 -8.37 -7.96 -13.52
N PHE A 79 -8.01 -6.95 -12.73
CA PHE A 79 -7.92 -7.04 -11.26
C PHE A 79 -8.48 -5.77 -10.61
N LEU A 80 -8.82 -5.86 -9.33
CA LEU A 80 -9.25 -4.68 -8.57
C LEU A 80 -8.04 -3.80 -8.27
N GLY A 81 -8.00 -2.60 -8.83
CA GLY A 81 -6.92 -1.64 -8.63
C GLY A 81 -7.13 -0.79 -7.38
N SER A 82 -8.34 -0.26 -7.19
CA SER A 82 -8.69 0.55 -6.01
C SER A 82 -10.18 0.58 -5.71
N ILE A 83 -10.53 0.92 -4.47
CA ILE A 83 -11.88 1.29 -4.03
C ILE A 83 -11.85 2.76 -3.61
N ILE A 84 -12.81 3.56 -4.06
CA ILE A 84 -13.02 4.92 -3.56
C ILE A 84 -14.39 4.98 -2.90
N ALA A 85 -14.45 5.54 -1.69
CA ALA A 85 -15.68 5.82 -0.98
C ALA A 85 -15.81 7.30 -0.68
N ARG A 86 -16.98 7.87 -0.95
CA ARG A 86 -17.30 9.29 -0.70
C ARG A 86 -18.52 9.41 0.19
N GLN A 87 -18.43 10.23 1.23
CA GLN A 87 -19.58 10.56 2.09
C GLN A 87 -19.57 12.03 2.51
N GLY A 88 -20.74 12.54 2.89
CA GLY A 88 -20.97 13.97 3.12
C GLY A 88 -21.51 14.64 1.85
N PRO A 89 -22.84 14.84 1.74
CA PRO A 89 -23.51 15.22 0.49
C PRO A 89 -23.41 16.71 0.14
N THR A 90 -22.73 17.54 0.95
CA THR A 90 -22.77 19.01 0.83
C THR A 90 -21.39 19.66 0.64
N PRO A 91 -21.32 20.79 -0.08
CA PRO A 91 -20.15 21.64 -0.06
C PRO A 91 -19.88 22.09 1.38
N GLY A 92 -18.72 21.69 1.92
CA GLY A 92 -18.22 22.19 3.21
C GLY A 92 -18.07 21.17 4.33
N LYS A 93 -18.59 19.95 4.18
CA LYS A 93 -18.21 18.80 5.01
C LYS A 93 -18.27 17.51 4.21
N SER A 94 -17.12 16.98 3.83
CA SER A 94 -17.04 15.76 3.02
C SER A 94 -15.84 14.92 3.41
N GLU A 95 -15.95 13.64 3.13
CA GLU A 95 -14.89 12.66 3.31
C GLU A 95 -14.73 11.84 2.03
N THR A 96 -13.49 11.68 1.59
CA THR A 96 -13.11 10.74 0.53
C THR A 96 -12.07 9.79 1.07
N LEU A 97 -12.31 8.50 0.89
CA LEU A 97 -11.37 7.40 1.18
C LEU A 97 -11.01 6.71 -0.12
N GLU A 98 -9.73 6.56 -0.40
CA GLU A 98 -9.21 5.74 -1.50
C GLU A 98 -8.33 4.64 -0.92
N VAL A 99 -8.59 3.40 -1.32
CA VAL A 99 -7.80 2.22 -0.96
C VAL A 99 -7.27 1.61 -2.25
N MET A 100 -5.96 1.52 -2.40
CA MET A 100 -5.29 0.93 -3.56
C MET A 100 -4.66 -0.40 -3.20
N PHE A 101 -4.78 -1.36 -4.11
CA PHE A 101 -4.27 -2.72 -3.97
C PHE A 101 -3.08 -2.96 -4.88
N SER A 102 -2.13 -3.80 -4.45
CA SER A 102 -1.07 -4.32 -5.31
C SER A 102 -1.64 -5.07 -6.51
N ALA A 103 -0.91 -5.02 -7.61
CA ALA A 103 -1.25 -5.75 -8.83
C ALA A 103 -0.79 -7.22 -8.75
N PRO A 104 -1.50 -8.14 -9.44
CA PRO A 104 -0.98 -9.48 -9.70
C PRO A 104 0.37 -9.42 -10.46
N PRO A 105 1.21 -10.48 -10.38
CA PRO A 105 0.89 -11.84 -9.95
C PRO A 105 1.05 -12.10 -8.45
N MET A 106 1.59 -11.15 -7.68
CA MET A 106 1.63 -11.27 -6.23
C MET A 106 0.21 -11.20 -5.66
N GLU A 107 0.03 -11.74 -4.45
CA GLU A 107 -1.25 -11.63 -3.74
C GLU A 107 -1.66 -10.16 -3.59
N GLN A 108 -2.90 -9.85 -3.95
CA GLN A 108 -3.43 -8.49 -3.85
C GLN A 108 -3.61 -8.09 -2.39
N ARG A 109 -2.98 -6.99 -2.01
CA ARG A 109 -3.02 -6.42 -0.66
C ARG A 109 -3.06 -4.91 -0.72
N VAL A 110 -3.61 -4.26 0.31
CA VAL A 110 -3.62 -2.79 0.44
C VAL A 110 -2.19 -2.28 0.49
N ILE A 111 -1.83 -1.45 -0.49
CA ILE A 111 -0.50 -0.80 -0.57
C ILE A 111 -0.58 0.70 -0.32
N ARG A 112 -1.76 1.29 -0.44
CA ARG A 112 -2.00 2.70 -0.14
C ARG A 112 -3.41 2.93 0.38
N VAL A 113 -3.52 3.78 1.39
CA VAL A 113 -4.77 4.34 1.86
C VAL A 113 -4.66 5.86 1.87
N MET A 114 -5.59 6.54 1.23
CA MET A 114 -5.72 7.98 1.27
C MET A 114 -7.07 8.35 1.88
N ARG A 115 -7.06 9.31 2.82
CA ARG A 115 -8.26 9.89 3.39
C ARG A 115 -8.17 11.39 3.31
N THR A 116 -9.17 12.03 2.74
CA THR A 116 -9.32 13.49 2.77
C THR A 116 -10.59 13.82 3.53
N LEU A 117 -10.45 14.55 4.63
CA LEU A 117 -11.54 15.15 5.37
C LEU A 117 -11.58 16.64 5.06
N THR A 118 -12.69 17.11 4.51
CA THR A 118 -12.96 18.52 4.24
C THR A 118 -13.97 19.03 5.26
N MET A 119 -13.70 20.19 5.86
CA MET A 119 -14.46 20.79 6.96
C MET A 119 -14.53 22.32 6.81
N TYR A 120 -14.87 22.85 5.63
CA TYR A 120 -14.91 24.30 5.40
C TYR A 120 -15.90 25.03 6.31
N ASN A 121 -17.05 24.42 6.61
CA ASN A 121 -18.12 25.07 7.40
C ASN A 121 -17.95 24.86 8.92
N ASP A 122 -17.05 23.96 9.32
CA ASP A 122 -16.85 23.54 10.71
C ASP A 122 -15.37 23.19 10.95
N PRO A 123 -14.45 24.16 10.77
CA PRO A 123 -13.03 23.88 10.82
C PRO A 123 -12.57 23.58 12.26
N LEU A 124 -11.61 22.68 12.39
CA LEU A 124 -11.13 22.17 13.68
C LEU A 124 -9.94 23.02 14.17
N PRO A 125 -9.83 23.36 15.48
CA PRO A 125 -8.61 23.96 16.00
C PRO A 125 -7.39 23.07 15.75
N LEU A 126 -6.29 23.65 15.26
CA LEU A 126 -5.06 22.94 14.89
C LEU A 126 -4.49 22.13 16.06
N GLU A 127 -4.48 22.71 17.26
CA GLU A 127 -4.01 22.01 18.47
C GLU A 127 -4.84 20.77 18.77
N ARG A 128 -6.17 20.86 18.61
CA ARG A 128 -7.09 19.73 18.79
C ARG A 128 -6.84 18.67 17.71
N ALA A 129 -6.65 19.07 16.46
CA ALA A 129 -6.30 18.15 15.38
C ALA A 129 -5.00 17.39 15.67
N VAL A 130 -3.93 18.12 16.07
CA VAL A 130 -2.63 17.53 16.43
C VAL A 130 -2.74 16.61 17.64
N ALA A 131 -3.51 16.99 18.67
CA ALA A 131 -3.73 16.17 19.85
C ALA A 131 -4.41 14.83 19.49
N SER A 132 -5.47 14.87 18.68
CA SER A 132 -6.15 13.66 18.20
C SER A 132 -5.24 12.74 17.40
N LEU A 133 -4.37 13.31 16.55
CA LEU A 133 -3.38 12.52 15.79
C LEU A 133 -2.36 11.86 16.71
N ARG A 134 -1.85 12.58 17.71
CA ARG A 134 -0.89 12.04 18.69
C ARG A 134 -1.52 10.98 19.58
N GLN A 135 -2.78 11.16 19.96
CA GLN A 135 -3.52 10.16 20.71
C GLN A 135 -3.69 8.86 19.91
N LYS A 136 -3.98 8.96 18.60
CA LYS A 136 -4.20 7.78 17.75
C LYS A 136 -2.90 7.09 17.32
N TYR A 137 -1.92 7.85 16.83
CA TYR A 137 -0.73 7.31 16.17
C TYR A 137 0.56 7.46 16.98
N GLY A 138 0.49 8.07 18.17
CA GLY A 138 1.67 8.39 18.97
C GLY A 138 2.45 9.59 18.43
N LYS A 139 3.68 9.77 18.94
CA LYS A 139 4.57 10.85 18.53
C LYS A 139 5.05 10.64 17.08
N PRO A 140 4.88 11.62 16.17
CA PRO A 140 5.41 11.52 14.81
C PRO A 140 6.94 11.54 14.82
N SER A 141 7.53 10.85 13.85
CA SER A 141 8.97 10.82 13.58
C SER A 141 9.48 12.17 13.07
N ALA A 142 8.63 12.91 12.35
CA ALA A 142 8.91 14.28 11.91
C ALA A 142 7.64 15.14 11.88
N VAL A 143 7.79 16.42 12.19
CA VAL A 143 6.77 17.45 11.97
C VAL A 143 7.41 18.55 11.14
N MET A 144 6.74 18.93 10.06
CA MET A 144 7.21 19.94 9.11
C MET A 144 6.15 21.02 8.99
N GLU A 145 6.57 22.28 9.03
CA GLU A 145 5.68 23.39 8.77
C GLU A 145 5.49 23.59 7.26
N SER A 146 4.30 24.03 6.86
CA SER A 146 4.11 24.42 5.48
C SER A 146 4.97 25.65 5.14
N HIS A 147 5.64 25.66 3.99
CA HIS A 147 6.37 26.82 3.48
C HIS A 147 5.43 28.02 3.23
N THR A 148 4.14 27.77 2.98
CA THR A 148 3.09 28.79 2.88
C THR A 148 2.48 29.18 4.22
N ALA A 149 3.01 28.64 5.33
CA ALA A 149 2.42 28.72 6.68
C ALA A 149 0.96 28.24 6.77
N MET A 150 0.49 27.43 5.81
CA MET A 150 -0.85 26.83 5.83
C MET A 150 -0.87 25.48 6.58
N GLY A 151 -0.67 25.53 7.89
CA GLY A 151 -0.73 24.34 8.77
C GLY A 151 0.55 23.51 8.78
N ASN A 152 0.42 22.21 9.03
CA ASN A 152 1.55 21.31 9.29
C ASN A 152 1.43 19.95 8.61
N THR A 153 2.57 19.30 8.44
CA THR A 153 2.64 17.92 7.97
C THR A 153 3.35 17.08 9.02
N SER A 154 2.69 16.03 9.49
CA SER A 154 3.23 15.07 10.45
C SER A 154 3.50 13.74 9.75
N ARG A 155 4.59 13.07 10.13
CA ARG A 155 5.01 11.81 9.52
C ARG A 155 5.35 10.76 10.56
N TRP A 156 4.84 9.55 10.36
CA TRP A 156 5.19 8.34 11.09
C TRP A 156 5.85 7.36 10.12
N VAL A 157 6.92 6.68 10.57
CA VAL A 157 7.69 5.72 9.75
C VAL A 157 7.89 4.41 10.52
N GLU A 158 7.81 3.30 9.79
CA GLU A 158 7.91 1.95 10.35
C GLU A 158 9.23 1.79 11.13
N ALA A 159 9.14 1.31 12.37
CA ALA A 159 10.31 1.11 13.20
C ALA A 159 11.20 -0.01 12.62
N GLY A 160 12.52 0.18 12.64
CA GLY A 160 13.48 -0.82 12.20
C GLY A 160 13.68 -0.94 10.68
N LYS A 161 12.95 -0.17 9.86
CA LYS A 161 13.15 -0.08 8.40
C LYS A 161 13.78 1.24 7.97
N THR A 162 14.34 1.25 6.77
CA THR A 162 14.95 2.45 6.17
C THR A 162 13.86 3.44 5.77
N VAL A 163 13.92 4.67 6.29
CA VAL A 163 12.98 5.72 5.91
C VAL A 163 13.14 6.07 4.44
N CYS A 164 12.04 5.97 3.68
CA CYS A 164 12.03 6.27 2.24
C CYS A 164 11.40 7.60 1.91
N GLY A 165 11.89 8.26 0.86
CA GLY A 165 11.53 9.63 0.51
C GLY A 165 12.37 10.64 1.29
N ASN A 166 12.24 11.92 0.94
CA ASN A 166 12.95 12.96 1.66
C ASN A 166 12.34 13.14 3.07
N THR A 167 13.14 13.56 4.03
CA THR A 167 12.70 13.90 5.39
C THR A 167 13.20 15.27 5.84
N ALA A 168 13.98 15.94 4.99
CA ALA A 168 14.46 17.28 5.25
C ALA A 168 13.28 18.26 5.33
N ALA A 169 13.25 19.08 6.38
CA ALA A 169 12.15 19.99 6.66
C ALA A 169 11.87 21.00 5.53
N ASN A 170 12.88 21.31 4.71
CA ASN A 170 12.79 22.22 3.57
C ASN A 170 12.44 21.53 2.24
N SER A 171 12.29 20.20 2.21
CA SER A 171 11.98 19.48 0.97
C SER A 171 10.47 19.40 0.74
N GLN A 172 10.03 19.67 -0.49
CA GLN A 172 8.65 19.40 -0.90
C GLN A 172 8.34 17.90 -0.85
N ASP A 173 9.27 17.06 -1.30
CA ASP A 173 9.14 15.60 -1.27
C ASP A 173 9.02 15.03 0.15
N ALA A 174 9.48 15.77 1.17
CA ALA A 174 9.33 15.32 2.56
C ALA A 174 7.89 15.36 3.06
N ARG A 175 7.03 16.08 2.34
CA ARG A 175 5.60 16.22 2.61
C ARG A 175 4.77 15.13 1.96
N GLU A 176 5.40 14.29 1.13
CA GLU A 176 4.73 13.20 0.44
C GLU A 176 5.04 11.87 1.12
N ALA A 177 4.04 10.98 1.14
CA ALA A 177 4.29 9.59 1.48
C ALA A 177 5.09 8.93 0.33
N PRO A 178 5.83 7.83 0.62
CA PRO A 178 6.44 7.01 -0.41
C PRO A 178 5.55 6.75 -1.61
N GLN A 179 6.03 7.13 -2.79
CA GLN A 179 5.27 6.96 -4.02
C GLN A 179 5.16 5.46 -4.33
N VAL A 180 3.93 4.97 -4.36
CA VAL A 180 3.57 3.59 -4.69
C VAL A 180 2.47 3.59 -5.74
N ASP A 181 2.49 2.59 -6.61
CA ASP A 181 1.50 2.41 -7.66
C ASP A 181 1.13 0.92 -7.77
N ASN A 182 0.00 0.63 -8.40
CA ASN A 182 -0.44 -0.72 -8.75
C ASN A 182 -0.17 -1.04 -10.22
N SER A 183 0.89 -0.47 -10.77
CA SER A 183 1.29 -0.59 -12.17
C SER A 183 2.82 -0.57 -12.30
N PRO A 184 3.40 -1.34 -13.25
CA PRO A 184 4.81 -1.25 -13.59
C PRO A 184 5.32 0.17 -13.89
N SER A 185 4.45 1.08 -14.34
CA SER A 185 4.79 2.50 -14.58
C SER A 185 5.35 3.19 -13.33
N GLY A 186 4.92 2.78 -12.13
CA GLY A 186 5.40 3.33 -10.86
C GLY A 186 6.87 3.04 -10.56
N LEU A 187 7.49 2.05 -11.22
CA LEU A 187 8.91 1.71 -11.01
C LEU A 187 9.85 2.86 -11.36
N GLY A 188 9.46 3.74 -12.30
CA GLY A 188 10.24 4.93 -12.65
C GLY A 188 10.42 5.88 -11.47
N HIS A 189 9.37 6.10 -10.67
CA HIS A 189 9.43 6.94 -9.48
C HIS A 189 10.36 6.34 -8.41
N TYR A 190 10.25 5.04 -8.16
CA TYR A 190 11.11 4.37 -7.18
C TYR A 190 12.58 4.41 -7.61
N LYS A 191 12.86 4.16 -8.90
CA LYS A 191 14.22 4.27 -9.47
C LYS A 191 14.79 5.67 -9.29
N ALA A 192 14.00 6.71 -9.56
CA ALA A 192 14.42 8.10 -9.37
C ALA A 192 14.73 8.40 -7.88
N TRP A 193 13.94 7.87 -6.96
CA TRP A 193 14.20 8.00 -5.53
C TRP A 193 15.47 7.28 -5.09
N HIS A 194 15.69 6.06 -5.58
CA HIS A 194 16.92 5.32 -5.31
C HIS A 194 18.16 6.08 -5.80
N GLN A 195 18.14 6.61 -7.03
CA GLN A 195 19.23 7.40 -7.60
C GLN A 195 19.53 8.67 -6.78
N ARG A 196 18.49 9.27 -6.17
CA ARG A 196 18.61 10.43 -5.28
C ARG A 196 18.98 10.06 -3.85
N LYS A 197 19.27 8.78 -3.57
CA LYS A 197 19.56 8.23 -2.22
C LYS A 197 18.41 8.43 -1.23
N LEU A 198 17.17 8.48 -1.73
CA LEU A 198 15.94 8.58 -0.94
C LEU A 198 15.27 7.24 -0.72
N ALA A 199 15.77 6.16 -1.32
CA ALA A 199 15.25 4.81 -1.14
C ALA A 199 16.37 3.77 -1.26
N PRO A 200 16.29 2.65 -0.51
CA PRO A 200 17.25 1.56 -0.63
C PRO A 200 17.17 0.90 -2.02
N ALA A 201 18.19 0.14 -2.39
CA ALA A 201 18.17 -0.64 -3.63
C ALA A 201 17.14 -1.77 -3.56
N ASP A 202 17.11 -2.48 -2.42
CA ASP A 202 16.08 -3.45 -2.09
C ASP A 202 14.92 -2.76 -1.40
N ALA A 203 13.80 -2.69 -2.12
CA ALA A 203 12.61 -2.00 -1.64
C ALA A 203 11.96 -2.66 -0.42
N SER A 204 12.19 -3.94 -0.15
CA SER A 204 11.65 -4.59 1.05
C SER A 204 12.14 -3.95 2.36
N ASN A 205 13.31 -3.29 2.32
CA ASN A 205 13.90 -2.54 3.44
C ASN A 205 13.30 -1.13 3.60
N CYS A 206 12.43 -0.71 2.69
CA CYS A 206 11.80 0.60 2.66
C CYS A 206 10.65 0.64 3.67
N SER A 207 10.68 1.58 4.61
CA SER A 207 9.68 1.71 5.66
C SER A 207 8.31 2.05 5.05
N ALA A 208 7.26 1.40 5.54
CA ALA A 208 5.93 1.97 5.42
C ALA A 208 5.86 3.33 6.14
N ALA A 209 5.00 4.22 5.65
CA ALA A 209 4.82 5.54 6.24
C ALA A 209 3.36 5.99 6.23
N LEU A 210 2.99 6.70 7.30
CA LEU A 210 1.77 7.50 7.39
C LEU A 210 2.19 8.99 7.38
N VAL A 211 1.65 9.74 6.44
CA VAL A 211 1.82 11.19 6.35
C VAL A 211 0.46 11.84 6.51
N VAL A 212 0.37 12.82 7.40
CA VAL A 212 -0.86 13.59 7.65
C VAL A 212 -0.57 15.06 7.42
N ASN A 213 -1.29 15.66 6.46
CA ASN A 213 -1.26 17.07 6.16
C ASN A 213 -2.51 17.75 6.74
N LEU A 214 -2.30 18.73 7.63
CA LEU A 214 -3.35 19.59 8.17
C LEU A 214 -3.28 20.93 7.45
N VAL A 215 -4.34 21.28 6.73
CA VAL A 215 -4.43 22.51 5.95
C VAL A 215 -5.31 23.51 6.68
N THR A 216 -4.76 24.68 6.97
CA THR A 216 -5.49 25.76 7.66
C THR A 216 -6.33 26.61 6.71
N VAL A 217 -7.29 27.35 7.25
CA VAL A 217 -8.18 28.25 6.47
C VAL A 217 -7.38 29.32 5.72
N ALA A 218 -6.34 29.86 6.36
CA ALA A 218 -5.42 30.85 5.82
C ALA A 218 -4.01 30.64 6.42
N PRO A 219 -2.96 31.27 5.88
CA PRO A 219 -1.62 31.25 6.47
C PRO A 219 -1.64 31.66 7.96
N ARG A 220 -0.98 30.88 8.82
CA ARG A 220 -0.90 31.08 10.29
C ARG A 220 -2.25 31.07 11.03
N ASN A 221 -3.34 30.72 10.35
CA ASN A 221 -4.65 30.61 11.00
C ASN A 221 -4.73 29.33 11.86
N PRO A 222 -5.29 29.39 13.08
CA PRO A 222 -5.34 28.21 13.97
C PRO A 222 -6.43 27.20 13.60
N LEU A 223 -7.24 27.44 12.57
CA LEU A 223 -8.35 26.58 12.16
C LEU A 223 -7.98 25.74 10.95
N VAL A 224 -8.12 24.43 11.07
CA VAL A 224 -7.90 23.41 10.04
C VAL A 224 -9.19 23.17 9.27
N ARG A 225 -9.16 23.39 7.97
CA ARG A 225 -10.29 23.15 7.05
C ARG A 225 -10.20 21.82 6.31
N GLU A 226 -9.01 21.22 6.25
CA GLU A 226 -8.79 19.94 5.58
C GLU A 226 -7.75 19.11 6.33
N MET A 227 -8.00 17.81 6.44
CA MET A 227 -7.04 16.83 6.93
C MET A 227 -6.84 15.76 5.86
N LYS A 228 -5.62 15.63 5.34
CA LYS A 228 -5.26 14.61 4.37
C LYS A 228 -4.32 13.59 5.00
N PHE A 229 -4.71 12.33 4.98
CA PHE A 229 -3.94 11.20 5.45
C PHE A 229 -3.50 10.38 4.23
N VAL A 230 -2.23 10.00 4.17
CA VAL A 230 -1.69 9.12 3.15
C VAL A 230 -0.81 8.08 3.83
N MET A 231 -1.23 6.82 3.75
CA MET A 231 -0.50 5.67 4.28
C MET A 231 -0.04 4.80 3.11
N THR A 232 1.23 4.41 3.07
CA THR A 232 1.83 3.67 1.94
C THR A 232 2.81 2.59 2.40
N ASP A 233 2.87 1.49 1.65
CA ASP A 233 3.82 0.38 1.84
C ASP A 233 4.68 0.17 0.59
N PRO A 234 5.79 0.90 0.43
CA PRO A 234 6.73 0.66 -0.67
C PRO A 234 7.42 -0.71 -0.57
N GLY A 235 7.53 -1.27 0.64
CA GLY A 235 8.15 -2.57 0.91
C GLY A 235 7.44 -3.73 0.23
N HIS A 236 6.11 -3.67 0.15
CA HIS A 236 5.32 -4.62 -0.62
C HIS A 236 5.02 -4.14 -2.05
N ALA A 237 4.72 -2.85 -2.23
CA ALA A 237 4.25 -2.33 -3.52
C ALA A 237 5.30 -2.45 -4.63
N VAL A 238 6.56 -2.14 -4.34
CA VAL A 238 7.62 -2.15 -5.35
C VAL A 238 7.94 -3.57 -5.83
N PRO A 239 8.10 -4.58 -4.95
CA PRO A 239 8.18 -5.96 -5.40
C PRO A 239 6.97 -6.40 -6.23
N ALA A 240 5.75 -6.00 -5.88
CA ALA A 240 4.56 -6.32 -6.67
C ALA A 240 4.60 -5.67 -8.07
N MET A 241 5.03 -4.40 -8.19
CA MET A 241 5.24 -3.75 -9.48
C MET A 241 6.32 -4.45 -10.32
N GLN A 242 7.42 -4.88 -9.70
CA GLN A 242 8.49 -5.64 -10.36
C GLN A 242 7.98 -7.00 -10.86
N ALA A 243 7.20 -7.71 -10.05
CA ALA A 243 6.60 -8.99 -10.41
C ALA A 243 5.62 -8.84 -11.58
N ALA A 244 4.78 -7.80 -11.59
CA ALA A 244 3.88 -7.48 -12.69
C ALA A 244 4.67 -7.17 -13.98
N ALA A 245 5.71 -6.33 -13.89
CA ALA A 245 6.57 -5.99 -15.01
C ALA A 245 7.24 -7.24 -15.62
N LYS A 246 7.77 -8.12 -14.75
CA LYS A 246 8.39 -9.38 -15.15
C LYS A 246 7.38 -10.30 -15.85
N GLN A 247 6.19 -10.48 -15.29
CA GLN A 247 5.15 -11.32 -15.90
C GLN A 247 4.79 -10.84 -17.31
N ILE A 248 4.58 -9.53 -17.48
CA ILE A 248 4.25 -8.92 -18.79
C ILE A 248 5.39 -9.15 -19.78
N ALA A 249 6.64 -8.94 -19.36
CA ALA A 249 7.81 -9.16 -20.22
C ALA A 249 7.97 -10.64 -20.62
N ASP A 250 7.79 -11.57 -19.68
CA ASP A 250 7.89 -13.01 -19.91
C ASP A 250 6.78 -13.49 -20.89
N LEU A 251 5.54 -13.04 -20.69
CA LEU A 251 4.42 -13.32 -21.60
C LEU A 251 4.68 -12.78 -23.01
N GLN A 252 5.19 -11.55 -23.11
CA GLN A 252 5.57 -10.94 -24.37
C GLN A 252 6.65 -11.75 -25.11
N ALA A 253 7.72 -12.12 -24.40
CA ALA A 253 8.82 -12.89 -24.98
C ALA A 253 8.33 -14.27 -25.46
N GLN A 254 7.52 -14.95 -24.66
CA GLN A 254 6.96 -16.25 -25.01
C GLN A 254 6.05 -16.17 -26.24
N ALA A 255 5.16 -15.18 -26.29
CA ALA A 255 4.25 -15.01 -27.43
C ALA A 255 5.00 -14.72 -28.73
N ARG A 256 6.05 -13.90 -28.69
CA ARG A 256 6.92 -13.64 -29.84
C ARG A 256 7.65 -14.89 -30.31
N LYS A 257 8.19 -15.69 -29.39
CA LYS A 257 8.87 -16.96 -29.71
C LYS A 257 7.93 -17.97 -30.36
N VAL A 258 6.73 -18.14 -29.81
CA VAL A 258 5.70 -19.02 -30.37
C VAL A 258 5.36 -18.62 -31.80
N ARG A 259 5.27 -17.32 -32.08
CA ARG A 259 4.99 -16.84 -33.44
C ARG A 259 6.14 -17.07 -34.40
N GLN A 260 7.38 -16.76 -34.01
CA GLN A 260 8.57 -17.01 -34.85
C GLN A 260 8.69 -18.49 -35.25
N ASN A 261 8.36 -19.40 -34.32
CA ASN A 261 8.39 -20.85 -34.56
C ASN A 261 7.17 -21.37 -35.34
N SER A 262 6.13 -20.54 -35.50
CA SER A 262 4.90 -20.87 -36.26
C SER A 262 4.89 -20.24 -37.66
N GLY A 263 5.97 -19.56 -38.08
CA GLY A 263 6.09 -18.98 -39.42
C GLY A 263 6.11 -20.07 -40.50
N PRO A 264 5.57 -19.82 -41.71
CA PRO A 264 5.58 -20.80 -42.78
C PRO A 264 7.02 -21.18 -43.13
N VAL A 265 7.36 -22.46 -43.03
CA VAL A 265 8.58 -23.03 -43.63
C VAL A 265 8.42 -22.89 -45.15
N PRO A 266 9.34 -22.24 -45.87
CA PRO A 266 9.30 -22.21 -47.32
C PRO A 266 9.29 -23.65 -47.84
N LYS A 267 8.28 -24.00 -48.64
CA LYS A 267 8.35 -25.24 -49.42
C LYS A 267 9.43 -25.03 -50.48
N LEU A 268 10.53 -25.79 -50.36
CA LEU A 268 11.51 -25.96 -51.44
C LEU A 268 10.89 -26.82 -52.56
#